data_AF-B2JFB2-F1
#
_entry.id   AF-B2JFB2-F1
#
_cell.length_a   1.000
_cell.length_b   1.000
_cell.length_c   1.000
_cell.angle_alpha   90.00
_cell.angle_beta   90.00
_cell.angle_gamma   90.00
#
_symmetry.space_group_name_H-M   'P 1'
#
loop_
_entity.id
_entity.type
_entity.pdbx_description
1 polymer ?
#
loop_
_entity_poly.entity_id
_entity_poly.type
_entity_poly.pdbx_seq_one_letter_code
_entity_poly.pdbx_strand_id
1 'polypeptide(L)'
;MSHDVDAYAALQHYVSPDDHSRLVVQADGLAGAGRTYRYLAGFDTNVRIPDFRDIGALEEGGQTSLAMYDFEGARQVYKNFLSWMFRTFRVDETEFRNDLIRRLRVSDGARVLITGCGNGDDVLAALEAVGPTGRVYASDLAPEMVVATLAALAEKGADALAHTSLSVCNAGSLPFETGFFDAAFHFGGINLFDDVKGAIHEMTRVTKEGGRVVFGDEGVAPWLADTEYGRMVVANNYLWAHRAPIDLLPHAAVDPSLSWVLGNCFYLIDFEKRSSGPFIDPDVPHVGRRGGTMRTRYYGQLEGVAPELKEAVLKIASEQKTSVVEWLERAVRDAIDRSPN
;
A
#
# COMPACT_ATOMS: atom_id res chain seq x y z
N MET A 1 -33.13 -21.13 -4.68
CA MET A 1 -33.45 -20.51 -3.38
C MET A 1 -32.34 -20.70 -2.32
N SER A 2 -31.09 -20.99 -2.68
CA SER A 2 -29.96 -21.11 -1.73
C SER A 2 -28.71 -20.30 -2.10
N HIS A 3 -28.76 -19.40 -3.10
CA HIS A 3 -27.61 -18.58 -3.50
C HIS A 3 -27.54 -17.21 -2.79
N ASP A 4 -28.59 -16.80 -2.07
CA ASP A 4 -28.64 -15.49 -1.41
C ASP A 4 -27.94 -15.44 -0.03
N VAL A 5 -27.70 -16.59 0.62
CA VAL A 5 -27.23 -16.60 2.02
C VAL A 5 -25.74 -16.24 2.13
N ASP A 6 -24.94 -16.51 1.09
CA ASP A 6 -23.49 -16.25 1.11
C ASP A 6 -23.10 -14.90 0.47
N ALA A 7 -23.81 -14.46 -0.58
CA ALA A 7 -23.49 -13.22 -1.31
C ALA A 7 -23.48 -11.97 -0.40
N TYR A 8 -24.25 -11.99 0.68
CA TYR A 8 -24.37 -10.88 1.64
C TYR A 8 -23.65 -11.11 2.96
N ALA A 9 -23.07 -12.29 3.21
CA ALA A 9 -22.22 -12.51 4.39
C ALA A 9 -21.04 -11.52 4.38
N ALA A 10 -20.58 -11.18 3.18
CA ALA A 10 -19.62 -10.14 2.91
C ALA A 10 -19.90 -8.79 3.57
N LEU A 11 -21.16 -8.36 3.57
CA LEU A 11 -21.56 -7.03 4.02
C LEU A 11 -21.39 -6.84 5.53
N GLN A 12 -21.29 -7.94 6.28
CA GLN A 12 -21.16 -7.92 7.74
C GLN A 12 -19.75 -7.54 8.22
N HIS A 13 -18.77 -7.51 7.31
CA HIS A 13 -17.37 -7.22 7.62
C HIS A 13 -16.99 -5.75 7.44
N TYR A 14 -17.91 -4.93 6.91
CA TYR A 14 -17.66 -3.50 6.79
C TYR A 14 -17.77 -2.80 8.15
N VAL A 15 -16.85 -1.87 8.37
CA VAL A 15 -16.85 -0.94 9.50
C VAL A 15 -16.96 0.49 9.00
N SER A 16 -17.32 1.42 9.87
CA SER A 16 -17.38 2.84 9.52
C SER A 16 -15.99 3.35 9.13
N PRO A 17 -15.81 4.04 7.99
CA PRO A 17 -14.56 4.72 7.65
C PRO A 17 -14.08 5.74 8.69
N ASP A 18 -15.01 6.33 9.46
CA ASP A 18 -14.68 7.42 10.39
C ASP A 18 -14.05 6.94 11.71
N ASP A 19 -14.55 5.84 12.26
CA ASP A 19 -14.21 5.38 13.61
C ASP A 19 -13.98 3.86 13.72
N HIS A 20 -14.09 3.14 12.60
CA HIS A 20 -13.98 1.68 12.50
C HIS A 20 -14.95 0.92 13.41
N SER A 21 -16.04 1.56 13.85
CA SER A 21 -17.11 0.86 14.55
C SER A 21 -17.88 -0.05 13.60
N ARG A 22 -18.40 -1.16 14.15
CA ARG A 22 -19.11 -2.18 13.38
C ARG A 22 -20.38 -1.59 12.76
N LEU A 23 -20.58 -1.85 11.46
CA LEU A 23 -21.81 -1.50 10.77
C LEU A 23 -22.81 -2.66 10.81
N VAL A 24 -24.10 -2.29 10.79
CA VAL A 24 -25.22 -3.22 10.72
C VAL A 24 -25.83 -3.16 9.34
N VAL A 25 -26.06 -4.33 8.75
CA VAL A 25 -26.71 -4.47 7.44
C VAL A 25 -28.18 -4.08 7.56
N GLN A 26 -28.61 -3.14 6.71
CA GLN A 26 -29.99 -2.67 6.58
C GLN A 26 -30.49 -2.90 5.15
N ALA A 27 -31.78 -2.63 4.92
CA ALA A 27 -32.43 -2.86 3.64
C ALA A 27 -31.90 -1.92 2.54
N ASP A 28 -31.60 -0.67 2.89
CA ASP A 28 -31.17 0.40 1.99
C ASP A 28 -29.68 0.76 2.13
N GLY A 29 -28.94 0.09 3.01
CA GLY A 29 -27.52 0.33 3.20
C GLY A 29 -26.92 -0.36 4.42
N LEU A 30 -25.86 0.25 4.95
CA LEU A 30 -25.17 -0.12 6.17
C LEU A 30 -25.25 1.06 7.15
N ALA A 31 -25.47 0.80 8.44
CA ALA A 31 -25.58 1.86 9.43
C ALA A 31 -24.75 1.59 10.69
N GLY A 32 -24.19 2.65 11.25
CA GLY A 32 -23.36 2.64 12.45
C GLY A 32 -22.71 4.01 12.65
N ALA A 33 -22.14 4.28 13.82
CA ALA A 33 -21.52 5.59 14.15
C ALA A 33 -22.42 6.82 13.90
N GLY A 34 -23.75 6.68 13.90
CA GLY A 34 -24.68 7.78 13.58
C GLY A 34 -24.74 8.16 12.09
N ARG A 35 -24.15 7.37 11.20
CA ARG A 35 -24.22 7.51 9.74
C ARG A 35 -24.89 6.30 9.09
N THR A 36 -25.43 6.53 7.89
CA THR A 36 -25.97 5.49 7.01
C THR A 36 -25.28 5.58 5.65
N TYR A 37 -24.66 4.49 5.24
CA TYR A 37 -23.98 4.32 3.96
C TYR A 37 -24.93 3.55 3.02
N ARG A 38 -25.52 4.24 2.04
CA ARG A 38 -26.54 3.65 1.17
C ARG A 38 -25.93 2.67 0.19
N TYR A 39 -26.73 1.72 -0.29
CA TYR A 39 -26.34 0.99 -1.49
C TYR A 39 -26.41 1.92 -2.71
N LEU A 40 -25.50 1.71 -3.65
CA LEU A 40 -25.44 2.44 -4.91
C LEU A 40 -26.78 2.29 -5.65
N ALA A 41 -27.38 3.42 -6.01
CA ALA A 41 -28.65 3.50 -6.70
C ALA A 41 -28.46 4.02 -8.14
N GLY A 42 -29.42 3.77 -9.02
CA GLY A 42 -29.40 4.29 -10.39
C GLY A 42 -28.66 3.41 -11.41
N PHE A 43 -28.18 2.23 -10.99
CA PHE A 43 -27.58 1.23 -11.87
C PHE A 43 -28.41 -0.06 -11.81
N ASP A 44 -28.55 -0.76 -12.93
CA ASP A 44 -29.26 -2.06 -13.00
C ASP A 44 -28.38 -3.17 -12.40
N THR A 45 -28.25 -3.14 -11.06
CA THR A 45 -27.47 -4.13 -10.32
C THR A 45 -28.38 -4.87 -9.34
N ASN A 46 -28.48 -6.18 -9.51
CA ASN A 46 -29.10 -7.06 -8.52
C ASN A 46 -28.18 -7.32 -7.31
N VAL A 47 -27.10 -6.53 -7.17
CA VAL A 47 -26.03 -6.69 -6.17
C VAL A 47 -26.02 -5.47 -5.25
N ARG A 48 -25.98 -5.69 -3.94
CA ARG A 48 -25.91 -4.62 -2.95
C ARG A 48 -24.46 -4.13 -2.82
N ILE A 49 -24.19 -2.96 -3.39
CA ILE A 49 -22.87 -2.32 -3.37
C ILE A 49 -22.93 -1.12 -2.43
N PRO A 50 -22.33 -1.16 -1.23
CA PRO A 50 -22.33 -0.01 -0.33
C PRO A 50 -21.49 1.15 -0.90
N ASP A 51 -22.01 2.37 -0.76
CA ASP A 51 -21.35 3.62 -1.10
C ASP A 51 -20.90 4.34 0.18
N PHE A 52 -19.58 4.40 0.38
CA PHE A 52 -18.92 5.01 1.52
C PHE A 52 -18.35 6.40 1.21
N ARG A 53 -18.66 6.99 0.06
CA ARG A 53 -18.10 8.29 -0.31
C ARG A 53 -18.64 9.40 0.58
N ASP A 54 -17.72 10.22 1.08
CA ASP A 54 -18.03 11.55 1.61
C ASP A 54 -17.60 12.59 0.58
N ILE A 55 -18.46 12.85 -0.41
CA ILE A 55 -18.16 13.76 -1.53
C ILE A 55 -17.80 15.17 -1.04
N GLY A 56 -18.37 15.60 0.08
CA GLY A 56 -18.10 16.91 0.67
C GLY A 56 -16.71 17.03 1.30
N ALA A 57 -16.04 15.91 1.54
CA ALA A 57 -14.69 15.85 2.12
C ALA A 57 -13.58 15.69 1.08
N LEU A 58 -13.91 15.53 -0.21
CA LEU A 58 -12.92 15.36 -1.28
C LEU A 58 -12.25 16.70 -1.62
N GLU A 59 -10.93 16.69 -1.74
CA GLU A 59 -10.13 17.83 -2.20
C GLU A 59 -9.94 17.74 -3.74
N GLU A 60 -9.00 18.52 -4.28
CA GLU A 60 -8.83 18.70 -5.73
C GLU A 60 -8.50 17.38 -6.46
N GLY A 61 -7.69 16.50 -5.87
CA GLY A 61 -7.30 15.23 -6.47
C GLY A 61 -8.47 14.27 -6.58
N GLY A 62 -9.22 14.08 -5.49
CA GLY A 62 -10.42 13.24 -5.43
C GLY A 62 -11.52 13.75 -6.38
N GLN A 63 -11.74 15.07 -6.44
CA GLN A 63 -12.67 15.68 -7.38
C GLN A 63 -12.25 15.48 -8.84
N THR A 64 -10.95 15.64 -9.13
CA THR A 64 -10.40 15.42 -10.47
C THR A 64 -10.58 13.96 -10.90
N SER A 65 -10.25 13.02 -10.02
CA SER A 65 -10.40 11.59 -10.29
C SER A 65 -11.86 11.22 -10.56
N LEU A 66 -12.80 11.72 -9.77
CA LEU A 66 -14.23 11.54 -10.05
C LEU A 66 -14.64 12.12 -11.40
N ALA A 67 -14.23 13.35 -11.73
CA ALA A 67 -14.55 13.95 -13.02
C ALA A 67 -13.98 13.16 -14.22
N MET A 68 -12.83 12.51 -14.03
CA MET A 68 -12.19 11.68 -15.06
C MET A 68 -12.82 10.30 -15.24
N TYR A 69 -13.49 9.76 -14.21
CA TYR A 69 -13.90 8.35 -14.21
C TYR A 69 -15.39 8.10 -13.90
N ASP A 70 -16.12 9.08 -13.37
CA ASP A 70 -17.53 8.98 -12.99
C ASP A 70 -18.44 9.70 -14.01
N PHE A 71 -18.40 9.24 -15.26
CA PHE A 71 -19.29 9.73 -16.32
C PHE A 71 -19.65 8.62 -17.33
N GLU A 72 -20.78 8.81 -18.03
CA GLU A 72 -21.24 7.87 -19.04
C GLU A 72 -20.21 7.72 -20.18
N GLY A 73 -19.66 6.51 -20.33
CA GLY A 73 -18.64 6.21 -21.33
C GLY A 73 -17.20 6.22 -20.80
N ALA A 74 -16.97 6.54 -19.52
CA ALA A 74 -15.65 6.46 -18.89
C ALA A 74 -15.00 5.07 -19.08
N ARG A 75 -15.78 3.99 -18.96
CA ARG A 75 -15.34 2.61 -19.26
C ARG A 75 -14.71 2.48 -20.66
N GLN A 76 -15.32 3.07 -21.68
CA GLN A 76 -14.84 2.95 -23.06
C GLN A 76 -13.58 3.79 -23.30
N VAL A 77 -13.51 4.97 -22.68
CA VAL A 77 -12.32 5.82 -22.70
C VAL A 77 -11.15 5.10 -22.04
N TYR A 78 -11.38 4.52 -20.86
CA TYR A 78 -10.35 3.80 -20.12
C TYR A 78 -9.90 2.52 -20.84
N LYS A 79 -10.82 1.73 -21.42
CA LYS A 79 -10.46 0.58 -22.28
C LYS A 79 -9.61 1.00 -23.48
N ASN A 80 -9.94 2.11 -24.12
CA ASN A 80 -9.15 2.63 -25.23
C ASN A 80 -7.75 3.05 -24.77
N PHE A 81 -7.65 3.70 -23.61
CA PHE A 81 -6.37 4.05 -22.98
C PHE A 81 -5.49 2.81 -22.77
N LEU A 82 -6.00 1.80 -22.06
CA LEU A 82 -5.26 0.56 -21.80
C LEU A 82 -4.81 -0.12 -23.10
N SER A 83 -5.69 -0.17 -24.11
CA SER A 83 -5.39 -0.80 -25.40
C SER A 83 -4.17 -0.20 -26.09
N TRP A 84 -4.07 1.13 -26.22
CA TRP A 84 -2.90 1.74 -26.84
C TRP A 84 -1.68 1.73 -25.92
N MET A 85 -1.86 1.83 -24.60
CA MET A 85 -0.79 1.77 -23.62
C MET A 85 -0.03 0.43 -23.71
N PHE A 86 -0.74 -0.71 -23.59
CA PHE A 86 -0.10 -2.03 -23.69
C PHE A 86 0.54 -2.27 -25.05
N ARG A 87 -0.09 -1.80 -26.15
CA ARG A 87 0.49 -1.84 -27.50
C ARG A 87 1.78 -1.04 -27.61
N THR A 88 1.87 0.11 -26.95
CA THR A 88 3.07 0.97 -26.94
C THR A 88 4.27 0.22 -26.39
N PHE A 89 4.07 -0.53 -25.31
CA PHE A 89 5.14 -1.29 -24.65
C PHE A 89 5.30 -2.72 -25.19
N ARG A 90 4.42 -3.16 -26.10
CA ARG A 90 4.37 -4.53 -26.64
C ARG A 90 4.28 -5.58 -25.53
N VAL A 91 3.45 -5.30 -24.55
CA VAL A 91 3.21 -6.16 -23.38
C VAL A 91 1.82 -6.77 -23.50
N ASP A 92 1.71 -8.05 -23.20
CA ASP A 92 0.41 -8.72 -23.04
C ASP A 92 -0.21 -8.30 -21.70
N GLU A 93 -1.44 -7.80 -21.75
CA GLU A 93 -2.12 -7.26 -20.57
C GLU A 93 -2.41 -8.35 -19.53
N THR A 94 -2.82 -9.55 -19.95
CA THR A 94 -3.15 -10.64 -19.03
C THR A 94 -1.89 -11.14 -18.32
N GLU A 95 -0.80 -11.37 -19.05
CA GLU A 95 0.48 -11.76 -18.44
C GLU A 95 0.99 -10.69 -17.48
N PHE A 96 0.90 -9.41 -17.86
CA PHE A 96 1.31 -8.29 -17.03
C PHE A 96 0.55 -8.23 -15.71
N ARG A 97 -0.78 -8.29 -15.75
CA ARG A 97 -1.60 -8.24 -14.53
C ARG A 97 -1.34 -9.42 -13.62
N ASN A 98 -1.18 -10.61 -14.19
CA ASN A 98 -0.78 -11.80 -13.44
C ASN A 98 0.60 -11.62 -12.77
N ASP A 99 1.57 -11.01 -13.45
CA ASP A 99 2.87 -10.67 -12.85
C ASP A 99 2.77 -9.69 -11.68
N LEU A 100 1.91 -8.68 -11.79
CA LEU A 100 1.66 -7.75 -10.69
C LEU A 100 1.03 -8.46 -9.49
N ILE A 101 -0.04 -9.23 -9.71
CA ILE A 101 -0.76 -9.96 -8.65
C ILE A 101 0.13 -11.00 -7.98
N ARG A 102 1.03 -11.68 -8.72
CA ARG A 102 1.99 -12.63 -8.16
C ARG A 102 2.88 -12.04 -7.05
N ARG A 103 3.10 -10.72 -7.04
CA ARG A 103 3.88 -10.04 -5.99
C ARG A 103 3.19 -10.00 -4.63
N LEU A 104 1.87 -10.18 -4.60
CA LEU A 104 1.13 -10.32 -3.34
C LEU A 104 1.53 -11.61 -2.59
N ARG A 105 2.06 -12.62 -3.30
CA ARG A 105 2.46 -13.92 -2.75
C ARG A 105 1.36 -14.60 -1.92
N VAL A 106 0.12 -14.43 -2.35
CA VAL A 106 -1.05 -15.03 -1.72
C VAL A 106 -1.13 -16.53 -2.02
N SER A 107 -1.80 -17.25 -1.13
CA SER A 107 -2.11 -18.68 -1.29
C SER A 107 -3.61 -18.85 -1.57
N ASP A 108 -3.99 -20.04 -2.05
CA ASP A 108 -5.40 -20.44 -2.16
C ASP A 108 -6.17 -20.16 -0.85
N GLY A 109 -7.35 -19.57 -0.97
CA GLY A 109 -8.19 -19.20 0.17
C GLY A 109 -7.93 -17.81 0.76
N ALA A 110 -6.96 -17.06 0.22
CA ALA A 110 -6.64 -15.73 0.70
C ALA A 110 -7.77 -14.70 0.46
N ARG A 111 -7.81 -13.68 1.33
CA ARG A 111 -8.61 -12.47 1.15
C ARG A 111 -7.73 -11.35 0.63
N VAL A 112 -8.04 -10.86 -0.57
CA VAL A 112 -7.28 -9.79 -1.22
C VAL A 112 -8.15 -8.55 -1.36
N LEU A 113 -7.60 -7.38 -1.01
CA LEU A 113 -8.17 -6.09 -1.33
C LEU A 113 -7.56 -5.54 -2.61
N ILE A 114 -8.40 -5.09 -3.54
CA ILE A 114 -8.05 -4.29 -4.71
C ILE A 114 -8.68 -2.90 -4.52
N THR A 115 -7.88 -1.84 -4.42
CA THR A 115 -8.38 -0.46 -4.46
C THR A 115 -8.15 0.14 -5.85
N GLY A 116 -9.06 0.97 -6.34
CA GLY A 116 -9.03 1.46 -7.72
C GLY A 116 -9.30 0.32 -8.72
N CYS A 117 -10.40 -0.40 -8.56
CA CYS A 117 -10.65 -1.62 -9.34
C CYS A 117 -10.90 -1.39 -10.85
N GLY A 118 -11.23 -0.16 -11.27
CA GLY A 118 -11.30 0.21 -12.69
C GLY A 118 -12.25 -0.69 -13.49
N ASN A 119 -11.76 -1.28 -14.58
CA ASN A 119 -12.54 -2.20 -15.43
C ASN A 119 -12.67 -3.63 -14.87
N GLY A 120 -12.04 -3.93 -13.74
CA GLY A 120 -12.07 -5.25 -13.09
C GLY A 120 -10.98 -6.21 -13.55
N ASP A 121 -10.05 -5.81 -14.41
CA ASP A 121 -9.03 -6.71 -14.96
C ASP A 121 -8.09 -7.28 -13.88
N ASP A 122 -7.65 -6.44 -12.92
CA ASP A 122 -6.84 -6.89 -11.78
C ASP A 122 -7.66 -7.71 -10.77
N VAL A 123 -8.98 -7.46 -10.68
CA VAL A 123 -9.90 -8.25 -9.85
C VAL A 123 -10.00 -9.68 -10.38
N LEU A 124 -10.10 -9.84 -11.71
CA LEU A 124 -10.13 -11.15 -12.35
C LEU A 124 -8.80 -11.90 -12.16
N ALA A 125 -7.66 -11.23 -12.33
CA ALA A 125 -6.35 -11.82 -12.07
C ALA A 125 -6.17 -12.22 -10.60
N ALA A 126 -6.66 -11.40 -9.67
CA ALA A 126 -6.64 -11.72 -8.23
C ALA A 126 -7.54 -12.91 -7.89
N LEU A 127 -8.74 -13.03 -8.48
CA LEU A 127 -9.62 -14.19 -8.29
C LEU A 127 -8.95 -15.49 -8.71
N GLU A 128 -8.22 -15.48 -9.82
CA GLU A 128 -7.45 -16.65 -10.26
C GLU A 128 -6.32 -16.99 -9.28
N ALA A 129 -5.65 -15.98 -8.72
CA ALA A 129 -4.55 -16.18 -7.77
C ALA A 129 -4.99 -16.68 -6.38
N VAL A 130 -6.18 -16.30 -5.90
CA VAL A 130 -6.70 -16.75 -4.58
C VAL A 130 -7.48 -18.06 -4.65
N GLY A 131 -7.77 -18.55 -5.86
CA GLY A 131 -8.45 -19.82 -6.08
C GLY A 131 -9.92 -19.84 -5.65
N PRO A 132 -10.59 -21.00 -5.79
CA PRO A 132 -12.05 -21.13 -5.63
C PRO A 132 -12.53 -21.02 -4.18
N THR A 133 -11.63 -21.00 -3.19
CA THR A 133 -11.97 -20.78 -1.77
C THR A 133 -11.59 -19.38 -1.30
N GLY A 134 -10.86 -18.63 -2.12
CA GLY A 134 -10.43 -17.28 -1.82
C GLY A 134 -11.53 -16.25 -2.08
N ARG A 135 -11.24 -15.00 -1.75
CA ARG A 135 -12.17 -13.90 -1.95
C ARG A 135 -11.47 -12.60 -2.29
N VAL A 136 -12.03 -11.87 -3.24
CA VAL A 136 -11.55 -10.54 -3.61
C VAL A 136 -12.54 -9.49 -3.11
N TYR A 137 -12.01 -8.43 -2.52
CA TYR A 137 -12.76 -7.23 -2.17
C TYR A 137 -12.22 -6.13 -3.09
N ALA A 138 -13.10 -5.54 -3.88
CA ALA A 138 -12.70 -4.57 -4.89
C ALA A 138 -13.47 -3.27 -4.67
N SER A 139 -12.73 -2.17 -4.66
CA SER A 139 -13.32 -0.86 -4.45
C SER A 139 -12.76 0.18 -5.40
N ASP A 140 -13.57 1.20 -5.66
CA ASP A 140 -13.16 2.37 -6.43
C ASP A 140 -13.85 3.62 -5.86
N LEU A 141 -13.25 4.78 -6.09
CA LEU A 141 -13.88 6.05 -5.77
C LEU A 141 -14.99 6.37 -6.78
N ALA A 142 -14.85 5.95 -8.04
CA ALA A 142 -15.83 6.19 -9.10
C ALA A 142 -16.86 5.05 -9.20
N PRO A 143 -18.16 5.30 -8.95
CA PRO A 143 -19.25 4.34 -9.15
C PRO A 143 -19.24 3.64 -10.52
N GLU A 144 -19.01 4.40 -11.59
CA GLU A 144 -18.95 3.85 -12.96
C GLU A 144 -17.87 2.76 -13.12
N MET A 145 -16.73 2.87 -12.41
CA MET A 145 -15.69 1.84 -12.39
C MET A 145 -16.14 0.60 -11.62
N VAL A 146 -16.80 0.78 -10.47
CA VAL A 146 -17.37 -0.36 -9.73
C VAL A 146 -18.42 -1.10 -10.57
N VAL A 147 -19.25 -0.38 -11.32
CA VAL A 147 -20.23 -0.96 -12.25
C VAL A 147 -19.54 -1.65 -13.44
N ALA A 148 -18.45 -1.08 -13.98
CA ALA A 148 -17.66 -1.72 -15.02
C ALA A 148 -17.03 -3.04 -14.55
N THR A 149 -16.50 -3.05 -13.33
CA THR A 149 -15.99 -4.27 -12.67
C THR A 149 -17.10 -5.30 -12.47
N LEU A 150 -18.29 -4.88 -12.01
CA LEU A 150 -19.44 -5.78 -11.87
C LEU A 150 -19.80 -6.45 -13.20
N ALA A 151 -19.82 -5.69 -14.30
CA ALA A 151 -20.09 -6.22 -15.62
C ALA A 151 -19.03 -7.26 -16.04
N ALA A 152 -17.74 -6.99 -15.79
CA ALA A 152 -16.66 -7.94 -16.09
C ALA A 152 -16.78 -9.24 -15.28
N LEU A 153 -17.16 -9.16 -14.00
CA LEU A 153 -17.41 -10.32 -13.15
C LEU A 153 -18.61 -11.14 -13.65
N ALA A 154 -19.69 -10.48 -14.05
CA ALA A 154 -20.86 -11.14 -14.62
C ALA A 154 -20.55 -11.86 -15.94
N GLU A 155 -19.72 -11.24 -16.79
CA GLU A 155 -19.20 -11.86 -18.02
C GLU A 155 -18.33 -13.09 -17.73
N LYS A 156 -17.52 -13.06 -16.67
CA LYS A 156 -16.68 -14.21 -16.24
C LYS A 156 -17.52 -15.37 -15.68
N GLY A 157 -18.60 -15.07 -14.93
CA GLY A 157 -19.57 -16.06 -14.46
C GLY A 157 -20.01 -15.89 -12.99
N ALA A 158 -21.02 -16.67 -12.59
CA ALA A 158 -21.63 -16.57 -11.26
C ALA A 158 -20.64 -16.82 -10.10
N ASP A 159 -19.66 -17.69 -10.28
CA ASP A 159 -18.64 -17.95 -9.26
C ASP A 159 -17.75 -16.72 -9.03
N ALA A 160 -17.35 -16.01 -10.09
CA ALA A 160 -16.57 -14.78 -9.95
C ALA A 160 -17.33 -13.71 -9.15
N LEU A 161 -18.65 -13.58 -9.38
CA LEU A 161 -19.53 -12.71 -8.61
C LEU A 161 -19.64 -13.16 -7.14
N ALA A 162 -19.83 -14.46 -6.88
CA ALA A 162 -19.97 -14.98 -5.52
C ALA A 162 -18.70 -14.82 -4.68
N HIS A 163 -17.53 -14.85 -5.32
CA HIS A 163 -16.22 -14.70 -4.69
C HIS A 163 -15.69 -13.26 -4.68
N THR A 164 -16.51 -12.27 -5.08
CA THR A 164 -16.12 -10.86 -5.09
C THR A 164 -17.09 -10.00 -4.28
N SER A 165 -16.55 -9.06 -3.51
CA SER A 165 -17.33 -8.02 -2.82
C SER A 165 -16.96 -6.66 -3.36
N LEU A 166 -17.96 -5.90 -3.81
CA LEU A 166 -17.77 -4.56 -4.37
C LEU A 166 -18.21 -3.49 -3.37
N SER A 167 -17.51 -2.35 -3.36
CA SER A 167 -17.91 -1.14 -2.63
C SER A 167 -17.39 0.11 -3.32
N VAL A 168 -18.12 1.22 -3.21
CA VAL A 168 -17.59 2.53 -3.59
C VAL A 168 -16.94 3.14 -2.34
N CYS A 169 -15.64 3.40 -2.37
CA CYS A 169 -14.95 4.00 -1.22
C CYS A 169 -13.68 4.77 -1.61
N ASN A 170 -13.27 5.69 -0.74
CA ASN A 170 -11.98 6.35 -0.83
C ASN A 170 -10.89 5.42 -0.23
N ALA A 171 -9.82 5.16 -0.98
CA ALA A 171 -8.71 4.32 -0.53
C ALA A 171 -7.96 4.91 0.68
N GLY A 172 -8.08 6.22 0.92
CA GLY A 172 -7.59 6.90 2.12
C GLY A 172 -8.47 6.75 3.37
N SER A 173 -9.62 6.08 3.28
CA SER A 173 -10.50 5.80 4.42
C SER A 173 -11.27 4.48 4.19
N LEU A 174 -10.58 3.36 4.39
CA LEU A 174 -11.10 2.04 4.01
C LEU A 174 -12.09 1.51 5.07
N PRO A 175 -13.28 1.03 4.66
CA PRO A 175 -14.33 0.55 5.56
C PRO A 175 -14.07 -0.87 6.09
N PHE A 176 -12.83 -1.20 6.45
CA PHE A 176 -12.43 -2.54 6.90
C PHE A 176 -11.65 -2.49 8.23
N GLU A 177 -11.76 -3.57 9.01
CA GLU A 177 -10.99 -3.72 10.25
C GLU A 177 -9.48 -3.82 9.97
N THR A 178 -8.68 -3.43 10.96
CA THR A 178 -7.22 -3.62 10.93
C THR A 178 -6.89 -5.10 10.81
N GLY A 179 -5.99 -5.47 9.90
CA GLY A 179 -5.55 -6.86 9.73
C GLY A 179 -6.62 -7.81 9.18
N PHE A 180 -7.57 -7.30 8.39
CA PHE A 180 -8.61 -8.11 7.79
C PHE A 180 -8.15 -8.91 6.55
N PHE A 181 -7.28 -8.33 5.72
CA PHE A 181 -6.84 -8.91 4.44
C PHE A 181 -5.49 -9.63 4.54
N ASP A 182 -5.32 -10.68 3.76
CA ASP A 182 -4.02 -11.36 3.61
C ASP A 182 -3.05 -10.55 2.73
N ALA A 183 -3.58 -9.78 1.77
CA ALA A 183 -2.80 -8.81 0.99
C ALA A 183 -3.68 -7.67 0.45
N ALA A 184 -3.06 -6.54 0.10
CA ALA A 184 -3.70 -5.40 -0.53
C ALA A 184 -2.94 -4.97 -1.80
N PHE A 185 -3.69 -4.57 -2.81
CA PHE A 185 -3.19 -4.21 -4.14
C PHE A 185 -3.83 -2.92 -4.66
N HIS A 186 -3.03 -2.12 -5.36
CA HIS A 186 -3.48 -0.96 -6.13
C HIS A 186 -2.61 -0.76 -7.37
N PHE A 187 -3.17 -0.54 -8.55
CA PHE A 187 -2.35 -0.17 -9.70
C PHE A 187 -3.08 0.79 -10.63
N GLY A 188 -2.59 2.02 -10.71
CA GLY A 188 -3.24 3.09 -11.45
C GLY A 188 -4.13 3.98 -10.57
N GLY A 189 -3.84 5.29 -10.58
CA GLY A 189 -4.69 6.32 -9.99
C GLY A 189 -4.23 6.90 -8.65
N ILE A 190 -3.31 6.25 -7.92
CA ILE A 190 -2.79 6.75 -6.64
C ILE A 190 -2.12 8.12 -6.77
N ASN A 191 -1.56 8.46 -7.94
CA ASN A 191 -0.98 9.77 -8.24
C ASN A 191 -2.00 10.91 -8.14
N LEU A 192 -3.29 10.62 -8.25
CA LEU A 192 -4.41 11.56 -8.19
C LEU A 192 -5.08 11.61 -6.81
N PHE A 193 -4.61 10.84 -5.83
CA PHE A 193 -5.23 10.82 -4.51
C PHE A 193 -4.91 12.10 -3.72
N ASP A 194 -5.91 12.60 -2.97
CA ASP A 194 -5.75 13.75 -2.07
C ASP A 194 -4.66 13.49 -1.00
N ASP A 195 -4.65 12.28 -0.42
CA ASP A 195 -3.66 11.84 0.56
C ASP A 195 -3.07 10.47 0.19
N VAL A 196 -2.02 10.50 -0.63
CA VAL A 196 -1.25 9.30 -1.02
C VAL A 196 -0.71 8.55 0.20
N LYS A 197 -0.21 9.28 1.21
CA LYS A 197 0.35 8.68 2.41
C LYS A 197 -0.74 7.98 3.22
N GLY A 198 -1.88 8.64 3.40
CA GLY A 198 -3.07 8.09 4.04
C GLY A 198 -3.56 6.82 3.36
N ALA A 199 -3.64 6.79 2.04
CA ALA A 199 -4.02 5.60 1.29
C ALA A 199 -3.04 4.43 1.46
N ILE A 200 -1.72 4.68 1.41
CA ILE A 200 -0.69 3.67 1.68
C ILE A 200 -0.84 3.15 3.13
N HIS A 201 -1.07 4.06 4.09
CA HIS A 201 -1.29 3.72 5.49
C HIS A 201 -2.55 2.89 5.71
N GLU A 202 -3.66 3.22 5.04
CA GLU A 202 -4.92 2.48 5.13
C GLU A 202 -4.79 1.08 4.54
N MET A 203 -4.20 0.94 3.34
CA MET A 203 -3.90 -0.38 2.76
C MET A 203 -3.01 -1.21 3.70
N THR A 204 -2.02 -0.58 4.33
CA THR A 204 -1.18 -1.23 5.35
C THR A 204 -1.98 -1.62 6.58
N ARG A 205 -2.86 -0.75 7.08
CA ARG A 205 -3.66 -0.99 8.29
C ARG A 205 -4.54 -2.22 8.12
N VAL A 206 -5.27 -2.31 7.01
CA VAL A 206 -6.21 -3.41 6.75
C VAL A 206 -5.52 -4.73 6.39
N THR A 207 -4.24 -4.71 6.02
CA THR A 207 -3.44 -5.92 5.75
C THR A 207 -2.98 -6.59 7.05
N LYS A 208 -2.95 -7.92 7.12
CA LYS A 208 -2.48 -8.71 8.28
C LYS A 208 -0.97 -8.56 8.50
N GLU A 209 -0.52 -8.84 9.72
CA GLU A 209 0.91 -9.02 10.00
C GLU A 209 1.49 -10.14 9.10
N GLY A 210 2.61 -9.87 8.44
CA GLY A 210 3.23 -10.75 7.45
C GLY A 210 2.55 -10.73 6.07
N GLY A 211 1.43 -10.02 5.91
CA GLY A 211 0.78 -9.79 4.62
C GLY A 211 1.53 -8.77 3.76
N ARG A 212 1.24 -8.75 2.45
CA ARG A 212 1.90 -7.85 1.50
C ARG A 212 0.99 -6.74 1.00
N VAL A 213 1.58 -5.57 0.82
CA VAL A 213 0.96 -4.44 0.12
C VAL A 213 1.75 -4.22 -1.16
N VAL A 214 1.06 -4.16 -2.29
CA VAL A 214 1.65 -3.88 -3.61
C VAL A 214 0.91 -2.70 -4.18
N PHE A 215 1.62 -1.65 -4.57
CA PHE A 215 1.00 -0.54 -5.27
C PHE A 215 1.91 0.07 -6.34
N GLY A 216 1.33 0.61 -7.40
CA GLY A 216 2.09 1.21 -8.48
C GLY A 216 1.25 2.18 -9.29
N ASP A 217 1.94 3.03 -10.04
CA ASP A 217 1.30 4.00 -10.91
C ASP A 217 2.25 4.56 -11.96
N GLU A 218 1.77 5.49 -12.79
CA GLU A 218 2.62 6.24 -13.71
C GLU A 218 3.79 6.92 -12.97
N GLY A 219 4.98 6.81 -13.55
CA GLY A 219 6.16 7.54 -13.10
C GLY A 219 7.40 7.03 -13.80
N VAL A 220 7.94 7.84 -14.72
CA VAL A 220 9.14 7.48 -15.47
C VAL A 220 10.33 7.30 -14.53
N ALA A 221 11.16 6.30 -14.82
CA ALA A 221 12.36 6.05 -14.03
C ALA A 221 13.26 7.29 -13.93
N PRO A 222 13.80 7.63 -12.73
CA PRO A 222 14.53 8.86 -12.50
C PRO A 222 15.72 9.09 -13.44
N TRP A 223 16.41 8.02 -13.86
CA TRP A 223 17.56 8.13 -14.78
C TRP A 223 17.15 8.34 -16.24
N LEU A 224 15.86 8.24 -16.57
CA LEU A 224 15.30 8.48 -17.90
C LEU A 224 14.57 9.83 -18.01
N ALA A 225 14.22 10.47 -16.89
CA ALA A 225 13.36 11.65 -16.86
C ALA A 225 13.87 12.79 -17.77
N ASP A 226 15.17 13.09 -17.73
CA ASP A 226 15.78 14.19 -18.52
C ASP A 226 16.27 13.77 -19.91
N THR A 227 15.96 12.54 -20.34
CA THR A 227 16.28 12.06 -21.70
C THR A 227 15.19 12.48 -22.69
N GLU A 228 15.45 12.33 -23.99
CA GLU A 228 14.40 12.50 -25.01
C GLU A 228 13.23 11.52 -24.77
N TYR A 229 13.54 10.29 -24.37
CA TYR A 229 12.55 9.28 -24.00
C TYR A 229 11.62 9.76 -22.89
N GLY A 230 12.18 10.23 -21.76
CA GLY A 230 11.40 10.73 -20.62
C GLY A 230 10.53 11.92 -21.00
N ARG A 231 11.09 12.87 -21.75
CA ARG A 231 10.32 14.04 -22.23
C ARG A 231 9.17 13.65 -23.16
N MET A 232 9.36 12.70 -24.07
CA MET A 232 8.30 12.22 -24.97
C MET A 232 7.16 11.54 -24.20
N VAL A 233 7.52 10.66 -23.26
CA VAL A 233 6.55 9.96 -22.40
C VAL A 233 5.74 10.99 -21.61
N VAL A 234 6.39 11.88 -20.86
CA VAL A 234 5.71 12.92 -20.05
C VAL A 234 4.85 13.86 -20.90
N ALA A 235 5.29 14.22 -22.11
CA ALA A 235 4.48 15.04 -23.02
C ALA A 235 3.22 14.32 -23.51
N ASN A 236 3.23 12.98 -23.59
CA ASN A 236 2.07 12.18 -23.98
C ASN A 236 1.07 12.01 -22.83
N ASN A 237 1.55 11.78 -21.60
CA ASN A 237 0.73 11.73 -20.40
C ASN A 237 1.49 12.37 -19.23
N TYR A 238 0.96 13.47 -18.71
CA TYR A 238 1.59 14.23 -17.65
C TYR A 238 1.73 13.43 -16.35
N LEU A 239 0.91 12.40 -16.14
CA LEU A 239 1.00 11.52 -14.97
C LEU A 239 2.35 10.79 -14.90
N TRP A 240 3.02 10.56 -16.04
CA TRP A 240 4.37 9.97 -16.04
C TRP A 240 5.46 10.90 -15.48
N ALA A 241 5.15 12.16 -15.17
CA ALA A 241 6.07 13.06 -14.47
C ALA A 241 6.15 12.78 -12.96
N HIS A 242 5.22 12.00 -12.40
CA HIS A 242 5.23 11.67 -10.97
C HIS A 242 6.44 10.80 -10.60
N ARG A 243 6.84 10.89 -9.33
CA ARG A 243 7.90 10.06 -8.75
C ARG A 243 7.29 9.01 -7.83
N ALA A 244 7.92 7.84 -7.78
CA ALA A 244 7.55 6.79 -6.86
C ALA A 244 7.61 7.30 -5.40
N PRO A 245 6.53 7.21 -4.61
CA PRO A 245 6.42 7.81 -3.28
C PRO A 245 7.04 6.93 -2.18
N ILE A 246 8.29 6.51 -2.37
CA ILE A 246 8.99 5.60 -1.45
C ILE A 246 9.24 6.23 -0.06
N ASP A 247 9.30 7.56 0.00
CA ASP A 247 9.43 8.35 1.22
C ASP A 247 8.14 8.39 2.06
N LEU A 248 7.00 7.98 1.48
CA LEU A 248 5.71 7.92 2.17
C LEU A 248 5.44 6.54 2.82
N LEU A 249 6.37 5.58 2.70
CA LEU A 249 6.19 4.27 3.30
C LEU A 249 6.12 4.33 4.84
N PRO A 250 5.21 3.58 5.48
CA PRO A 250 5.10 3.54 6.93
C PRO A 250 6.29 2.78 7.55
N HIS A 251 6.59 3.04 8.83
CA HIS A 251 7.58 2.26 9.60
C HIS A 251 7.31 0.74 9.58
N ALA A 252 6.04 0.35 9.42
CA ALA A 252 5.62 -1.05 9.32
C ALA A 252 5.97 -1.71 7.97
N ALA A 253 6.45 -0.96 6.98
CA ALA A 253 6.89 -1.51 5.70
C ALA A 253 8.30 -2.12 5.86
N VAL A 254 8.38 -3.45 5.79
CA VAL A 254 9.64 -4.21 5.88
C VAL A 254 9.97 -4.82 4.52
N ASP A 255 11.27 -4.85 4.21
CA ASP A 255 11.84 -5.34 2.95
C ASP A 255 11.17 -4.73 1.70
N PRO A 256 11.09 -3.39 1.58
CA PRO A 256 10.46 -2.76 0.44
C PRO A 256 11.25 -3.01 -0.85
N SER A 257 10.51 -3.25 -1.93
CA SER A 257 10.98 -3.31 -3.30
C SER A 257 10.42 -2.12 -4.06
N LEU A 258 11.24 -1.51 -4.92
CA LEU A 258 10.83 -0.52 -5.92
C LEU A 258 11.38 -0.98 -7.27
N SER A 259 10.49 -1.17 -8.23
CA SER A 259 10.82 -1.56 -9.60
C SER A 259 10.06 -0.71 -10.60
N TRP A 260 10.50 -0.75 -11.85
CA TRP A 260 9.88 -0.04 -12.96
C TRP A 260 9.40 -1.03 -14.01
N VAL A 261 8.16 -0.87 -14.45
CA VAL A 261 7.49 -1.73 -15.43
C VAL A 261 7.02 -0.90 -16.63
N LEU A 262 6.50 -1.58 -17.67
CA LEU A 262 5.98 -0.94 -18.89
C LEU A 262 6.98 0.09 -19.46
N GLY A 263 8.13 -0.38 -19.95
CA GLY A 263 9.18 0.48 -20.52
C GLY A 263 9.87 1.40 -19.51
N ASN A 264 9.76 1.13 -18.22
CA ASN A 264 10.15 2.03 -17.14
C ASN A 264 9.34 3.33 -17.04
N CYS A 265 8.07 3.27 -17.44
CA CYS A 265 7.14 4.39 -17.32
C CYS A 265 6.21 4.26 -16.11
N PHE A 266 6.17 3.11 -15.44
CA PHE A 266 5.36 2.91 -14.24
C PHE A 266 6.24 2.42 -13.11
N TYR A 267 6.09 2.99 -11.93
CA TYR A 267 6.73 2.44 -10.74
C TYR A 267 5.83 1.38 -10.12
N LEU A 268 6.46 0.46 -9.40
CA LEU A 268 5.78 -0.56 -8.63
C LEU A 268 6.55 -0.77 -7.32
N ILE A 269 5.84 -0.57 -6.22
CA ILE A 269 6.34 -0.72 -4.86
C ILE A 269 5.65 -1.92 -4.22
N ASP A 270 6.41 -2.76 -3.54
CA ASP A 270 5.85 -3.81 -2.69
C ASP A 270 6.63 -3.94 -1.38
N PHE A 271 5.93 -4.29 -0.30
CA PHE A 271 6.55 -4.53 1.00
C PHE A 271 5.72 -5.53 1.84
N GLU A 272 6.36 -6.08 2.86
CA GLU A 272 5.69 -6.89 3.89
C GLU A 272 5.31 -6.01 5.08
N LYS A 273 4.09 -6.17 5.60
CA LYS A 273 3.67 -5.49 6.82
C LYS A 273 4.24 -6.18 8.05
N ARG A 274 4.98 -5.44 8.87
CA ARG A 274 5.30 -5.80 10.26
C ARG A 274 5.11 -4.61 11.18
N SER A 275 4.13 -4.64 12.07
CA SER A 275 3.86 -3.55 13.01
C SER A 275 5.03 -3.27 13.96
N SER A 276 5.89 -4.26 14.21
CA SER A 276 7.15 -4.07 14.96
C SER A 276 8.20 -3.27 14.20
N GLY A 277 8.01 -3.03 12.91
CA GLY A 277 9.02 -2.49 12.00
C GLY A 277 10.11 -3.52 11.64
N PRO A 278 11.20 -3.05 11.00
CA PRO A 278 12.31 -3.91 10.61
C PRO A 278 13.02 -4.48 11.84
N PHE A 279 13.38 -5.75 11.78
CA PHE A 279 14.16 -6.38 12.84
C PHE A 279 15.62 -5.91 12.79
N ILE A 280 16.12 -5.40 13.92
CA ILE A 280 17.54 -5.18 14.17
C ILE A 280 17.86 -5.64 15.61
N ASP A 281 19.03 -6.24 15.82
CA ASP A 281 19.60 -6.42 17.16
C ASP A 281 20.62 -5.29 17.41
N PRO A 282 20.26 -4.24 18.17
CA PRO A 282 21.13 -3.10 18.39
C PRO A 282 22.22 -3.36 19.44
N ASP A 283 22.21 -4.54 20.07
CA ASP A 283 23.05 -4.88 21.21
C ASP A 283 24.16 -5.89 20.85
N VAL A 284 24.28 -6.26 19.56
CA VAL A 284 25.42 -7.03 19.03
C VAL A 284 26.73 -6.26 19.29
N PRO A 285 27.70 -6.86 20.02
CA PRO A 285 29.00 -6.26 20.21
C PRO A 285 29.78 -6.15 18.89
N HIS A 286 30.16 -4.93 18.53
CA HIS A 286 30.96 -4.65 17.35
C HIS A 286 32.42 -5.04 17.58
N VAL A 287 32.94 -5.95 16.75
CA VAL A 287 34.37 -6.27 16.71
C VAL A 287 35.11 -5.19 15.92
N GLY A 288 36.05 -4.49 16.55
CA GLY A 288 36.92 -3.53 15.89
C GLY A 288 37.36 -2.36 16.79
N ARG A 289 38.22 -1.49 16.25
CA ARG A 289 38.85 -0.37 16.97
C ARG A 289 37.89 0.48 17.81
N ARG A 290 36.69 0.75 17.27
CA ARG A 290 35.67 1.55 17.97
C ARG A 290 34.91 0.76 19.03
N GLY A 291 34.64 -0.53 18.81
CA GLY A 291 33.86 -1.38 19.74
C GLY A 291 32.42 -0.91 19.98
N GLY A 292 31.87 -1.32 21.12
CA GLY A 292 30.51 -1.01 21.57
C GLY A 292 29.44 -1.76 20.78
N THR A 293 28.22 -1.24 20.84
CA THR A 293 27.00 -1.73 20.20
C THR A 293 26.34 -0.57 19.46
N MET A 294 25.26 -0.79 18.72
CA MET A 294 24.52 0.35 18.15
C MET A 294 23.95 1.23 19.26
N ARG A 295 23.43 0.59 20.33
CA ARG A 295 22.85 1.28 21.49
C ARG A 295 23.87 2.15 22.22
N THR A 296 25.04 1.62 22.57
CA THR A 296 26.07 2.39 23.28
C THR A 296 26.65 3.51 22.40
N ARG A 297 26.72 3.33 21.08
CA ARG A 297 27.12 4.40 20.17
C ARG A 297 26.06 5.48 19.99
N TYR A 298 24.78 5.16 20.16
CA TYR A 298 23.70 6.14 20.07
C TYR A 298 23.52 6.90 21.39
N TYR A 299 23.37 6.20 22.51
CA TYR A 299 23.10 6.79 23.82
C TYR A 299 24.35 7.19 24.61
N GLY A 300 25.50 6.56 24.38
CA GLY A 300 26.75 6.78 25.14
C GLY A 300 27.63 7.90 24.60
N GLN A 301 27.03 8.96 24.04
CA GLN A 301 27.77 10.12 23.51
C GLN A 301 28.33 10.95 24.67
N LEU A 302 29.66 11.17 24.68
CA LEU A 302 30.33 12.06 25.62
C LEU A 302 30.57 13.42 24.96
N GLU A 303 29.95 14.47 25.48
CA GLU A 303 30.11 15.84 24.99
C GLU A 303 31.23 16.59 25.74
N GLY A 304 31.83 17.62 25.11
CA GLY A 304 32.81 18.49 25.77
C GLY A 304 34.22 17.92 25.95
N VAL A 305 34.57 16.80 25.29
CA VAL A 305 35.92 16.21 25.35
C VAL A 305 36.87 16.92 24.38
N ALA A 306 38.03 17.37 24.89
CA ALA A 306 39.06 18.03 24.09
C ALA A 306 39.59 17.13 22.94
N PRO A 307 39.88 17.69 21.75
CA PRO A 307 40.35 16.91 20.60
C PRO A 307 41.61 16.07 20.90
N GLU A 308 42.56 16.61 21.65
CA GLU A 308 43.83 15.95 21.99
C GLU A 308 43.60 14.72 22.89
N LEU A 309 42.60 14.79 23.78
CA LEU A 309 42.21 13.65 24.62
C LEU A 309 41.58 12.55 23.78
N LYS A 310 40.77 12.88 22.77
CA LYS A 310 40.19 11.90 21.86
C LYS A 310 41.26 11.12 21.11
N GLU A 311 42.32 11.78 20.66
CA GLU A 311 43.47 11.14 20.02
C GLU A 311 44.25 10.25 21.00
N ALA A 312 44.46 10.73 22.23
CA ALA A 312 45.12 9.94 23.27
C ALA A 312 44.34 8.65 23.58
N VAL A 313 43.02 8.72 23.75
CA VAL A 313 42.16 7.54 23.98
C VAL A 313 42.30 6.52 22.84
N LEU A 314 42.28 6.99 21.60
CA LEU A 314 42.44 6.13 20.41
C LEU A 314 43.78 5.39 20.39
N LYS A 315 44.86 6.08 20.79
CA LYS A 315 46.20 5.50 20.86
C LYS A 315 46.30 4.48 22.00
N ILE A 316 45.87 4.86 23.20
CA ILE A 316 45.94 4.01 24.40
C ILE A 316 45.10 2.74 24.23
N ALA A 317 43.87 2.86 23.72
CA ALA A 317 43.02 1.70 23.46
C ALA A 317 43.70 0.71 22.50
N SER A 318 44.35 1.22 21.45
CA SER A 318 45.12 0.42 20.49
C SER A 318 46.32 -0.29 21.15
N GLU A 319 47.11 0.41 21.94
CA GLU A 319 48.26 -0.16 22.66
C GLU A 319 47.83 -1.25 23.65
N GLN A 320 46.68 -1.06 24.30
CA GLN A 320 46.08 -2.00 25.24
C GLN A 320 45.29 -3.14 24.57
N LYS A 321 45.21 -3.16 23.23
CA LYS A 321 44.42 -4.14 22.46
C LYS A 321 42.96 -4.23 22.91
N THR A 322 42.37 -3.10 23.31
CA THR A 322 40.96 -2.97 23.71
C THR A 322 40.26 -2.01 22.76
N SER A 323 38.93 -2.03 22.73
CA SER A 323 38.19 -1.04 21.98
C SER A 323 38.14 0.31 22.70
N VAL A 324 37.88 1.39 21.96
CA VAL A 324 37.66 2.72 22.55
C VAL A 324 36.51 2.72 23.54
N VAL A 325 35.40 2.04 23.23
CA VAL A 325 34.24 1.96 24.13
C VAL A 325 34.58 1.22 25.42
N GLU A 326 35.26 0.07 25.34
CA GLU A 326 35.71 -0.66 26.54
C GLU A 326 36.67 0.18 27.40
N TRP A 327 37.59 0.90 26.76
CA TRP A 327 38.51 1.79 27.47
C TRP A 327 37.75 2.91 28.18
N LEU A 328 36.81 3.56 27.50
CA LEU A 328 36.01 4.65 28.05
C LEU A 328 35.11 4.18 29.19
N GLU A 329 34.40 3.07 29.02
CA GLU A 329 33.57 2.45 30.06
C GLU A 329 34.39 2.20 31.33
N ARG A 330 35.57 1.60 31.19
CA ARG A 330 36.46 1.36 32.32
C ARG A 330 36.94 2.67 32.96
N ALA A 331 37.43 3.62 32.16
CA ALA A 331 37.94 4.89 32.67
C ALA A 331 36.86 5.72 33.40
N VAL A 332 35.64 5.74 32.88
CA VAL A 332 34.50 6.47 33.48
C VAL A 332 34.05 5.79 34.76
N ARG A 333 33.92 4.45 34.77
CA ARG A 333 33.57 3.70 35.99
C ARG A 333 34.61 3.90 37.10
N ASP A 334 35.90 3.77 36.76
CA ASP A 334 37.00 3.99 37.70
C ASP A 334 36.96 5.42 38.30
N ALA A 335 36.55 6.42 37.52
CA ALA A 335 36.42 7.81 37.99
C ALA A 335 35.18 8.03 38.87
N ILE A 336 34.04 7.43 38.53
CA ILE A 336 32.82 7.45 39.34
C ILE A 336 33.08 6.81 40.70
N ASP A 337 33.69 5.62 40.73
CA ASP A 337 33.95 4.87 41.96
C ASP A 337 34.90 5.59 42.94
N ARG A 338 35.72 6.52 42.42
CA ARG A 338 36.64 7.35 43.22
C ARG A 338 36.05 8.69 43.63
N SER A 339 34.87 9.06 43.10
CA SER A 339 34.26 10.35 43.39
C SER A 339 33.58 10.31 44.76
N PRO A 340 33.89 11.23 45.69
CA PRO A 340 33.16 11.30 46.96
C PRO A 340 31.70 11.69 46.70
N ASN A 341 30.77 10.96 47.31
CA ASN A 341 29.32 11.20 47.25
C ASN A 341 28.92 12.60 47.70
#